data_AF-A0A943J2G6-F1
#
_entry.id   AF-A0A943J2G6-F1
#
_cell.length_a   1.000
_cell.length_b   1.000
_cell.length_c   1.000
_cell.angle_alpha   90.00
_cell.angle_beta   90.00
_cell.angle_gamma   90.00
#
_symmetry.space_group_name_H-M   'P 1'
#
loop_
_entity.id
_entity.type
_entity.pdbx_description
1 polymer ?
#
loop_
_entity_poly.entity_id
_entity_poly.type
_entity_poly.pdbx_seq_one_letter_code
_entity_poly.pdbx_strand_id
1 'polypeptide(L)'
;MPLSFTEEEMKILILFALKSAGGILETETLCDVVASGDVNYIDIKTALAEIIKLGLAQTYEDNENILLVISPNAELVVRELKNKIPITVREKVAAAASVAISKIKRDILVKAKISKPDEKGCCVVTTELLNDDESLLLKMEIFAPTELQGEMMAKKFRENPSEVYEKVIAALQ
;
A
#
# COMPACT_ATOMS: atom_id res chain seq x y z
N MET A 1 12.68 25.59 -4.85
CA MET A 1 11.39 26.29 -4.90
C MET A 1 10.35 25.21 -5.12
N PRO A 2 9.33 25.04 -4.25
CA PRO A 2 8.26 24.09 -4.53
C PRO A 2 7.65 24.43 -5.88
N LEU A 3 7.40 23.41 -6.70
CA LEU A 3 6.74 23.59 -7.99
C LEU A 3 5.32 24.10 -7.73
N SER A 4 5.00 25.29 -8.22
CA SER A 4 3.65 25.82 -8.13
C SER A 4 2.79 25.18 -9.22
N PHE A 5 2.02 24.16 -8.85
CA PHE A 5 1.03 23.56 -9.73
C PHE A 5 -0.22 24.43 -9.76
N THR A 6 -0.83 24.56 -10.93
CA THR A 6 -2.21 25.05 -11.05
C THR A 6 -3.20 24.04 -10.46
N GLU A 7 -4.42 24.48 -10.15
CA GLU A 7 -5.47 23.58 -9.66
C GLU A 7 -5.76 22.42 -10.64
N GLU A 8 -5.69 22.67 -11.95
CA GLU A 8 -5.92 21.65 -12.96
C GLU A 8 -4.78 20.63 -12.99
N GLU A 9 -3.53 21.09 -12.92
CA GLU A 9 -2.36 20.21 -12.86
C GLU A 9 -2.35 19.36 -11.58
N MET A 10 -2.78 19.93 -10.45
CA MET A 10 -2.92 19.19 -9.19
C MET A 10 -3.90 18.03 -9.34
N LYS A 11 -5.06 18.28 -9.96
CA LYS A 11 -6.08 17.24 -10.18
C LYS A 11 -5.55 16.15 -11.11
N ILE A 12 -4.86 16.53 -12.18
CA ILE A 12 -4.24 15.58 -13.12
C ILE A 12 -3.19 14.73 -12.40
N LEU A 13 -2.38 15.33 -11.52
CA LEU A 13 -1.35 14.62 -10.75
C LEU A 13 -1.96 13.58 -9.79
N ILE A 14 -3.01 13.96 -9.05
CA ILE A 14 -3.70 13.05 -8.12
C ILE A 14 -4.33 11.88 -8.88
N LEU A 15 -5.04 12.16 -9.98
CA LEU A 15 -5.63 11.11 -10.82
C LEU A 15 -4.55 10.23 -11.47
N PHE A 16 -3.41 10.81 -11.86
CA PHE A 16 -2.26 10.07 -12.36
C PHE A 16 -1.67 9.14 -11.29
N ALA A 17 -1.54 9.59 -10.05
CA ALA A 17 -1.08 8.79 -8.93
C ALA A 17 -2.02 7.61 -8.67
N LEU A 18 -3.32 7.88 -8.60
CA LEU A 18 -4.35 6.86 -8.37
C LEU A 18 -4.37 5.82 -9.51
N LYS A 19 -4.27 6.26 -10.77
CA LYS A 19 -4.13 5.36 -11.92
C LYS A 19 -2.85 4.53 -11.86
N SER A 20 -1.73 5.13 -11.47
CA SER A 20 -0.43 4.44 -11.34
C SER A 20 -0.46 3.39 -10.23
N ALA A 21 -1.32 3.56 -9.22
CA ALA A 21 -1.58 2.57 -8.18
C ALA A 21 -2.55 1.45 -8.61
N GLY A 22 -3.02 1.41 -9.86
CA GLY A 22 -3.98 0.41 -10.33
C GLY A 22 -5.44 0.85 -10.24
N GLY A 23 -5.70 2.14 -10.01
CA GLY A 23 -7.03 2.75 -10.08
C GLY A 23 -7.85 2.68 -8.79
N ILE A 24 -7.35 1.98 -7.77
CA ILE A 24 -7.92 1.96 -6.42
C ILE A 24 -6.81 2.09 -5.38
N LEU A 25 -6.99 2.99 -4.41
CA LEU A 25 -6.05 3.15 -3.30
C LEU A 25 -6.72 3.81 -2.09
N GLU A 26 -6.25 3.47 -0.91
CA GLU A 26 -6.63 4.14 0.34
C GLU A 26 -6.25 5.63 0.32
N THR A 27 -7.12 6.48 0.84
CA THR A 27 -7.08 7.93 0.65
C THR A 27 -5.83 8.56 1.25
N GLU A 28 -5.42 8.14 2.45
CA GLU A 28 -4.21 8.67 3.07
C GLU A 28 -2.96 8.19 2.34
N THR A 29 -2.89 6.91 2.00
CA THR A 29 -1.82 6.37 1.16
C THR A 29 -1.69 7.11 -0.18
N LEU A 30 -2.81 7.46 -0.83
CA LEU A 30 -2.79 8.26 -2.07
C LEU A 30 -2.21 9.65 -1.84
N CYS A 31 -2.59 10.33 -0.76
CA CYS A 31 -2.05 11.65 -0.43
C CYS A 31 -0.53 11.61 -0.21
N ASP A 32 -0.04 10.60 0.50
CA ASP A 32 1.41 10.40 0.71
C ASP A 32 2.15 10.16 -0.61
N VAL A 33 1.57 9.34 -1.49
CA VAL A 33 2.12 9.07 -2.82
C VAL A 33 2.23 10.37 -3.64
N VAL A 34 1.20 11.22 -3.64
CA VAL A 34 1.23 12.50 -4.37
C VAL A 34 2.22 13.48 -3.74
N ALA A 35 2.31 13.53 -2.41
CA ALA A 35 3.24 14.40 -1.69
C ALA A 35 4.72 14.10 -2.03
N SER A 36 5.04 12.87 -2.43
CA SER A 36 6.38 12.51 -2.95
C SER A 36 6.81 13.31 -4.20
N GLY A 37 5.87 13.92 -4.89
CA GLY A 37 6.08 14.83 -6.03
C GLY A 37 6.47 16.26 -5.64
N ASP A 38 6.89 16.49 -4.39
CA ASP A 38 7.21 17.81 -3.82
C ASP A 38 5.99 18.75 -3.75
N VAL A 39 4.82 18.19 -3.46
CA VAL A 39 3.53 18.89 -3.39
C VAL A 39 3.06 19.03 -1.94
N ASN A 40 2.45 20.17 -1.61
CA ASN A 40 1.88 20.41 -0.28
C ASN A 40 0.62 19.56 -0.06
N TYR A 41 0.60 18.86 1.07
CA TYR A 41 -0.49 18.00 1.50
C TYR A 41 -1.87 18.71 1.59
N ILE A 42 -1.92 19.98 1.98
CA ILE A 42 -3.18 20.76 2.03
C ILE A 42 -3.76 20.98 0.63
N ASP A 43 -2.91 21.30 -0.35
CA ASP A 43 -3.31 21.50 -1.74
C ASP A 43 -3.83 20.19 -2.34
N ILE A 44 -3.20 19.06 -1.97
CA ILE A 44 -3.65 17.71 -2.37
C ILE A 44 -5.07 17.44 -1.85
N LYS A 45 -5.33 17.64 -0.56
CA LYS A 45 -6.66 17.40 0.04
C LYS A 45 -7.73 18.30 -0.57
N THR A 46 -7.40 19.56 -0.84
CA THR A 46 -8.31 20.53 -1.47
C THR A 46 -8.69 20.07 -2.88
N ALA A 47 -7.69 19.77 -3.72
CA ALA A 47 -7.92 19.29 -5.08
C ALA A 47 -8.65 17.94 -5.10
N LEU A 48 -8.35 17.04 -4.16
CA LEU A 48 -9.01 15.75 -4.05
C LEU A 48 -10.51 15.88 -3.74
N ALA A 49 -10.89 16.80 -2.83
CA ALA A 49 -12.29 17.08 -2.56
C ALA A 49 -13.04 17.54 -3.81
N GLU A 50 -12.39 18.30 -4.69
CA GLU A 50 -12.98 18.72 -5.97
C GLU A 50 -13.07 17.59 -6.99
N ILE A 51 -12.06 16.71 -7.08
CA ILE A 51 -12.10 15.49 -7.92
C ILE A 51 -13.32 14.64 -7.58
N ILE A 52 -13.60 14.45 -6.28
CA ILE A 52 -14.75 13.69 -5.80
C ILE A 52 -16.05 14.42 -6.17
N LYS A 53 -16.14 15.73 -5.94
CA LYS A 53 -17.32 16.55 -6.33
C LYS A 53 -17.61 16.49 -7.83
N LEU A 54 -16.57 16.41 -8.67
CA LEU A 54 -16.67 16.32 -10.13
C LEU A 54 -16.98 14.90 -10.63
N GLY A 55 -17.06 13.89 -9.75
CA GLY A 55 -17.28 12.49 -10.14
C GLY A 55 -16.10 11.85 -10.88
N LEU A 56 -14.91 12.42 -10.74
CA LEU A 56 -13.67 11.90 -11.34
C LEU A 56 -13.05 10.78 -10.48
N ALA A 57 -13.41 10.69 -9.20
CA ALA A 57 -13.17 9.55 -8.34
C ALA A 57 -14.36 9.34 -7.39
N GLN A 58 -14.51 8.12 -6.89
CA GLN A 58 -15.54 7.74 -5.93
C GLN A 58 -14.90 7.17 -4.66
N THR A 59 -15.50 7.45 -3.51
CA THR A 59 -15.04 6.94 -2.22
C THR A 59 -15.85 5.72 -1.79
N TYR A 60 -15.18 4.73 -1.20
CA TYR A 60 -15.78 3.55 -0.57
C TYR A 60 -15.19 3.37 0.82
N GLU A 61 -16.01 2.99 1.78
CA GLU A 61 -15.55 2.71 3.14
C GLU A 61 -15.22 1.21 3.27
N ASP A 62 -14.05 0.90 3.79
CA ASP A 62 -13.57 -0.46 4.07
C ASP A 62 -12.86 -0.50 5.42
N ASN A 63 -13.49 -1.12 6.42
CA ASN A 63 -12.92 -1.35 7.75
C ASN A 63 -12.17 -0.14 8.32
N GLU A 64 -12.87 1.00 8.44
CA GLU A 64 -12.38 2.31 8.91
C GLU A 64 -11.50 3.11 7.94
N ASN A 65 -11.10 2.50 6.81
CA ASN A 65 -10.35 3.18 5.75
C ASN A 65 -11.28 3.72 4.66
N ILE A 66 -10.88 4.82 4.03
CA ILE A 66 -11.59 5.38 2.87
C ILE A 66 -10.79 5.05 1.61
N LEU A 67 -11.29 4.15 0.78
CA LEU A 67 -10.74 3.82 -0.52
C LEU A 67 -11.25 4.82 -1.57
N LEU A 68 -10.38 5.20 -2.50
CA LEU A 68 -10.72 5.96 -3.69
C LEU A 68 -10.61 5.08 -4.92
N VAL A 69 -11.60 5.17 -5.79
CA VAL A 69 -11.64 4.48 -7.08
C VAL A 69 -11.73 5.52 -8.19
N ILE A 70 -10.82 5.45 -9.15
CA ILE A 70 -10.81 6.35 -10.30
C ILE A 70 -12.00 6.04 -11.22
N SER A 71 -12.64 7.08 -11.77
CA SER A 71 -13.70 6.86 -12.76
C SER A 71 -13.12 6.61 -14.16
N PRO A 72 -13.84 5.90 -15.06
CA PRO A 72 -13.38 5.68 -16.43
C PRO A 72 -13.11 6.98 -17.20
N ASN A 73 -13.91 8.03 -16.97
CA ASN A 73 -13.71 9.34 -17.58
C ASN A 73 -12.40 9.99 -17.09
N ALA A 74 -12.09 9.87 -15.80
CA ALA A 74 -10.85 10.40 -15.25
C ALA A 74 -9.62 9.68 -15.79
N GLU A 75 -9.69 8.38 -16.07
CA GLU A 75 -8.59 7.65 -16.70
C GLU A 75 -8.26 8.18 -18.10
N LEU A 76 -9.27 8.62 -18.87
CA LEU A 76 -9.10 9.26 -20.16
C LEU A 76 -8.44 10.64 -20.00
N VAL A 77 -8.92 11.44 -19.04
CA VAL A 77 -8.32 12.75 -18.71
C VAL A 77 -6.83 12.61 -18.40
N VAL A 78 -6.46 11.63 -17.56
CA VAL A 78 -5.05 11.36 -17.23
C VAL A 78 -4.25 10.97 -18.47
N ARG A 79 -4.82 10.13 -19.35
CA ARG A 79 -4.11 9.67 -20.56
C ARG A 79 -3.72 10.85 -21.45
N GLU A 80 -4.64 11.77 -21.68
CA GLU A 80 -4.46 12.91 -22.58
C GLU A 80 -3.64 14.03 -21.93
N LEU A 81 -3.86 14.30 -20.64
CA LEU A 81 -3.34 15.51 -20.00
C LEU A 81 -2.12 15.28 -19.08
N LYS A 82 -1.69 14.03 -18.83
CA LYS A 82 -0.50 13.77 -17.98
C LYS A 82 0.76 14.50 -18.43
N ASN A 83 0.89 14.83 -19.71
CA ASN A 83 2.06 15.53 -20.24
C ASN A 83 2.12 17.01 -19.83
N LYS A 84 1.02 17.58 -19.27
CA LYS A 84 1.06 18.87 -18.57
C LYS A 84 1.93 18.82 -17.31
N ILE A 85 2.10 17.62 -16.73
CA ILE A 85 2.92 17.42 -15.54
C ILE A 85 4.38 17.12 -15.96
N PRO A 86 5.37 17.81 -15.37
CA PRO A 86 6.78 17.52 -15.60
C PRO A 86 7.10 16.04 -15.41
N ILE A 87 7.91 15.48 -16.31
CA ILE A 87 8.24 14.04 -16.31
C ILE A 87 8.87 13.59 -14.99
N THR A 88 9.74 14.42 -14.40
CA THR A 88 10.41 14.14 -13.13
C THR A 88 9.43 13.94 -11.97
N VAL A 89 8.36 14.73 -11.92
CA VAL A 89 7.32 14.61 -10.90
C VAL A 89 6.50 13.35 -11.12
N ARG A 90 6.14 13.05 -12.38
CA ARG A 90 5.42 11.83 -12.73
C ARG A 90 6.21 10.57 -12.37
N GLU A 91 7.52 10.56 -12.61
CA GLU A 91 8.38 9.43 -12.26
C GLU A 91 8.46 9.22 -10.75
N LYS A 92 8.64 10.30 -9.95
CA LYS A 92 8.62 10.23 -8.49
C LYS A 92 7.30 9.64 -7.96
N VAL A 93 6.18 10.19 -8.41
CA VAL A 93 4.85 9.77 -7.96
C VAL A 93 4.53 8.34 -8.42
N ALA A 94 4.89 7.95 -9.64
CA ALA A 94 4.70 6.58 -10.11
C ALA A 94 5.57 5.58 -9.33
N ALA A 95 6.81 5.94 -8.99
CA ALA A 95 7.67 5.11 -8.15
C ALA A 95 7.08 4.95 -6.74
N ALA A 96 6.59 6.04 -6.12
CA ALA A 96 5.93 6.00 -4.82
C ALA A 96 4.66 5.13 -4.84
N ALA A 97 3.83 5.25 -5.90
CA ALA A 97 2.65 4.40 -6.09
C ALA A 97 3.04 2.92 -6.19
N SER A 98 4.09 2.59 -6.95
CA SER A 98 4.59 1.21 -7.07
C SER A 98 5.06 0.64 -5.73
N VAL A 99 5.72 1.45 -4.90
CA VAL A 99 6.16 1.06 -3.55
C VAL A 99 4.95 0.81 -2.64
N ALA A 100 3.96 1.72 -2.66
CA ALA A 100 2.73 1.57 -1.87
C ALA A 100 1.98 0.28 -2.22
N ILE A 101 1.77 0.01 -3.51
CA ILE A 101 1.11 -1.23 -3.97
C ILE A 101 1.91 -2.47 -3.62
N SER A 102 3.24 -2.43 -3.75
CA SER A 102 4.09 -3.56 -3.35
C SER A 102 3.99 -3.87 -1.86
N LYS A 103 3.88 -2.83 -1.02
CA LYS A 103 3.67 -2.97 0.42
C LYS A 103 2.30 -3.59 0.73
N ILE A 104 1.23 -3.06 0.14
CA ILE A 104 -0.13 -3.59 0.32
C ILE A 104 -0.19 -5.07 -0.08
N LYS A 105 0.36 -5.43 -1.25
CA LYS A 105 0.44 -6.83 -1.68
C LYS A 105 1.20 -7.69 -0.68
N ARG A 106 2.36 -7.23 -0.20
CA ARG A 106 3.12 -7.95 0.81
C ARG A 106 2.31 -8.16 2.09
N ASP A 107 1.60 -7.16 2.57
CA ASP A 107 0.80 -7.24 3.79
C ASP A 107 -0.37 -8.25 3.65
N ILE A 108 -0.91 -8.41 2.45
CA ILE A 108 -1.91 -9.45 2.12
C ILE A 108 -1.28 -10.85 2.10
N LEU A 109 -0.14 -10.99 1.41
CA LEU A 109 0.48 -12.29 1.15
C LEU A 109 1.28 -12.84 2.35
N VAL A 110 1.72 -11.97 3.26
CA VAL A 110 2.62 -12.30 4.36
C VAL A 110 1.98 -11.93 5.68
N LYS A 111 1.41 -12.92 6.37
CA LYS A 111 0.72 -12.72 7.65
C LYS A 111 1.54 -13.28 8.78
N ALA A 112 1.65 -12.53 9.86
CA ALA A 112 2.18 -13.01 11.13
C ALA A 112 1.35 -12.44 12.28
N LYS A 113 0.82 -13.31 13.14
CA LYS A 113 0.00 -12.97 14.30
C LYS A 113 0.60 -13.61 15.54
N ILE A 114 0.50 -12.91 16.67
CA ILE A 114 0.99 -13.39 17.97
C ILE A 114 -0.24 -13.55 18.85
N SER A 115 -0.38 -14.70 19.51
CA SER A 115 -1.44 -14.91 20.49
C SER A 115 -1.25 -14.00 21.70
N LYS A 116 -2.32 -13.76 22.47
CA LYS A 116 -2.16 -13.16 23.80
C LYS A 116 -1.25 -14.06 24.65
N PRO A 117 -0.39 -13.48 25.51
CA PRO A 117 0.40 -14.25 26.45
C PRO A 117 -0.50 -15.08 27.37
N ASP A 118 -0.10 -16.32 27.66
CA ASP A 118 -0.75 -17.17 28.66
C ASP A 118 -0.37 -16.76 30.10
N GLU A 119 -0.85 -17.51 31.09
CA GLU A 119 -0.54 -17.26 32.51
C GLU A 119 0.97 -17.30 32.84
N LYS A 120 1.79 -17.91 31.97
CA LYS A 120 3.25 -18.01 32.11
C LYS A 120 3.98 -16.98 31.25
N GLY A 121 3.27 -16.10 30.55
CA GLY A 121 3.82 -15.11 29.64
C GLY A 121 4.28 -15.66 28.28
N CYS A 122 3.94 -16.92 27.96
CA CYS A 122 4.29 -17.57 26.70
C CYS A 122 3.24 -17.25 25.62
N CYS A 123 3.63 -17.26 24.36
CA CYS A 123 2.73 -16.99 23.23
C CYS A 123 2.99 -17.94 22.05
N VAL A 124 2.07 -17.95 21.08
CA VAL A 124 2.19 -18.68 19.82
C VAL A 124 2.23 -17.67 18.68
N VAL A 125 3.20 -17.82 17.79
CA VAL A 125 3.31 -17.05 16.55
C VAL A 125 2.73 -17.89 15.41
N THR A 126 1.63 -17.42 14.83
CA THR A 126 1.04 -18.00 13.63
C THR A 126 1.53 -17.21 12.42
N THR A 127 2.21 -17.88 11.50
CA THR A 127 2.72 -17.29 10.25
C THR A 127 2.02 -17.93 9.06
N GLU A 128 1.65 -17.13 8.06
CA GLU A 128 1.08 -17.60 6.79
C GLU A 128 1.78 -16.88 5.64
N LEU A 129 2.21 -17.65 4.64
CA LEU A 129 2.71 -17.16 3.36
C LEU A 129 1.79 -17.67 2.26
N LEU A 130 1.27 -16.73 1.46
CA LEU A 130 0.45 -17.00 0.29
C LEU A 130 1.26 -16.73 -0.99
N ASN A 131 0.87 -17.34 -2.11
CA ASN A 131 1.35 -16.97 -3.44
C ASN A 131 0.51 -15.82 -4.04
N ASP A 132 0.87 -15.36 -5.24
CA ASP A 132 0.17 -14.25 -5.92
C ASP A 132 -1.33 -14.51 -6.20
N ASP A 133 -1.74 -15.78 -6.28
CA ASP A 133 -3.14 -16.22 -6.44
C ASP A 133 -3.83 -16.46 -5.07
N GLU A 134 -3.26 -15.93 -4.00
CA GLU A 134 -3.72 -16.06 -2.60
C GLU A 134 -3.80 -17.51 -2.08
N SER A 135 -3.14 -18.46 -2.75
CA SER A 135 -3.06 -19.85 -2.32
C SER A 135 -2.00 -20.03 -1.23
N LEU A 136 -2.34 -20.82 -0.20
CA LEU A 136 -1.45 -21.06 0.94
C LEU A 136 -0.21 -21.86 0.54
N LEU A 137 0.97 -21.26 0.71
CA LEU A 137 2.27 -21.91 0.52
C LEU A 137 2.81 -22.50 1.83
N LEU A 138 2.75 -21.73 2.91
CA LEU A 138 3.28 -22.11 4.21
C LEU A 138 2.40 -21.59 5.33
N LYS A 139 2.10 -22.45 6.30
CA LYS A 139 1.52 -22.06 7.59
C LYS A 139 2.29 -22.72 8.72
N MET A 140 2.73 -21.94 9.70
CA MET A 140 3.43 -22.45 10.87
C MET A 140 2.85 -21.84 12.15
N GLU A 141 2.75 -22.64 13.19
CA GLU A 141 2.47 -22.21 14.56
C GLU A 141 3.70 -22.51 15.41
N ILE A 142 4.32 -21.46 15.95
CA ILE A 142 5.61 -21.53 16.62
C ILE A 142 5.44 -21.05 18.05
N PHE A 143 5.79 -21.91 19.01
CA PHE A 143 5.80 -21.54 20.42
C PHE A 143 6.93 -20.53 20.71
N ALA A 144 6.59 -19.45 21.39
CA ALA A 144 7.50 -18.40 21.83
C ALA A 144 7.44 -18.26 23.37
N PRO A 145 8.55 -18.54 24.08
CA PRO A 145 8.63 -18.43 25.54
C PRO A 145 8.29 -17.06 26.14
N THR A 146 8.43 -15.98 25.36
CA THR A 146 8.05 -14.61 25.77
C THR A 146 7.42 -13.85 24.62
N GLU A 147 6.63 -12.83 24.94
CA GLU A 147 6.06 -11.91 23.95
C GLU A 147 7.14 -11.25 23.07
N LEU A 148 8.25 -10.79 23.66
CA LEU A 148 9.38 -10.22 22.93
C LEU A 148 9.96 -11.19 21.89
N GLN A 149 10.10 -12.48 22.24
CA GLN A 149 10.56 -13.49 21.28
C GLN A 149 9.53 -13.71 20.17
N GLY A 150 8.24 -13.72 20.51
CA GLY A 150 7.16 -13.80 19.54
C GLY A 150 7.18 -12.64 18.54
N GLU A 151 7.39 -11.42 19.03
CA GLU A 151 7.55 -10.22 18.20
C GLU A 151 8.74 -10.31 17.26
N MET A 152 9.90 -10.76 17.77
CA MET A 152 11.10 -10.95 16.96
C MET A 152 10.90 -11.99 15.85
N MET A 153 10.23 -13.11 16.15
CA MET A 153 9.90 -14.14 15.17
C MET A 153 8.95 -13.61 14.10
N ALA A 154 7.86 -12.96 14.51
CA ALA A 154 6.88 -12.38 13.60
C ALA A 154 7.51 -11.31 12.70
N LYS A 155 8.37 -10.45 13.26
CA LYS A 155 9.12 -9.43 12.51
C LYS A 155 10.03 -10.07 11.46
N LYS A 156 10.86 -11.04 11.84
CA LYS A 156 11.77 -11.73 10.90
C LYS A 156 11.02 -12.42 9.77
N PHE A 157 9.88 -13.04 10.07
CA PHE A 157 9.04 -13.64 9.05
C PHE A 157 8.49 -12.61 8.06
N ARG A 158 7.97 -11.46 8.55
CA ARG A 158 7.49 -10.38 7.67
C ARG A 158 8.59 -9.77 6.80
N GLU A 159 9.81 -9.69 7.32
CA GLU A 159 10.96 -9.15 6.59
C GLU A 159 11.43 -10.08 5.46
N ASN A 160 11.53 -11.40 5.71
CA ASN A 160 12.09 -12.37 4.76
C ASN A 160 11.27 -13.68 4.70
N PRO A 161 9.99 -13.65 4.27
CA PRO A 161 9.13 -14.84 4.28
C PRO A 161 9.58 -15.91 3.29
N SER A 162 10.08 -15.51 2.12
CA SER A 162 10.59 -16.43 1.10
C SER A 162 11.81 -17.21 1.59
N GLU A 163 12.74 -16.54 2.28
CA GLU A 163 13.92 -17.20 2.85
C GLU A 163 13.52 -18.23 3.91
N VAL A 164 12.50 -17.92 4.74
CA VAL A 164 11.95 -18.87 5.70
C VAL A 164 11.35 -20.08 5.00
N TYR A 165 10.55 -19.87 3.96
CA TYR A 165 9.96 -20.95 3.16
C TYR A 165 11.02 -21.84 2.52
N GLU A 166 12.02 -21.24 1.86
CA GLU A 166 13.14 -21.97 1.23
C GLU A 166 13.89 -22.84 2.24
N LYS A 167 14.16 -22.32 3.44
CA LYS A 167 14.82 -23.09 4.51
C LYS A 167 13.97 -24.24 5.02
N VAL A 168 12.65 -24.06 5.14
CA VAL A 168 11.74 -25.14 5.54
C VAL A 168 11.71 -26.24 4.49
N ILE A 169 11.59 -25.89 3.20
CA ILE A 169 11.60 -26.86 2.10
C ILE A 169 12.94 -27.62 2.05
N ALA A 170 14.07 -26.91 2.16
CA ALA A 170 15.40 -27.53 2.14
C ALA A 170 15.62 -28.52 3.30
N ALA A 171 14.97 -28.31 4.45
CA ALA A 171 15.05 -29.23 5.59
C ALA A 171 14.18 -30.50 5.40
N LEU A 172 13.28 -30.52 4.42
CA LEU A 172 12.37 -31.62 4.13
C LEU A 172 12.80 -32.46 2.91
N GLN A 173 13.92 -32.13 2.26
CA GLN A 173 14.40 -32.74 1.01
C GLN A 173 15.76 -33.41 1.16
#